data_AF-A0A1Q7NEH0-F1
#
_entry.id   AF-A0A1Q7NEH0-F1
#
_cell.length_a   1.000
_cell.length_b   1.000
_cell.length_c   1.000
_cell.angle_alpha   90.00
_cell.angle_beta   90.00
_cell.angle_gamma   90.00
#
_symmetry.space_group_name_H-M   'P 1'
#
loop_
_entity.id
_entity.type
_entity.pdbx_description
1 polymer ?
#
loop_
_entity_poly.entity_id
_entity_poly.type
_entity_poly.pdbx_seq_one_letter_code
_entity_poly.pdbx_strand_id
1 'polypeptide(L)'
;MQKSSIAARKNLDRRSERGAALITMLLVSIPLLMAGGALITITAMSLANNADTSAETKAYYATEAGAQSVLNVLRGNVAPNPLSGVAANNSITFGNAVTLSVSNVATDTAVPRLSRWLSYNATYDRVTLPDPLNPSAAYSPTTGMAFKITNLFDPDNSGVVTFSTSGVFPTFGGTFTHGFTGTECGGSGNGVKVTVSFTGQASTTINSSGTSTLGYFTIAPSGGNTCTLPNATTTTVPFNLTITQTAPWPVTYTLNCTVSGALTSSSSLLAVTFPTITDNTNNLQGTLYARSSNPVNSNGSTPIAITVTGPQPNRLVAKITGFGPRAAQKQMQMLLSRFAFDFTPVTTITLRSADNGTISSFAAGNSSQYTYTGFDNAGGQNLPAFGVTSTTDYVSVTPQIVVGQETGSPSALQQVSLSTLPSWLQTADGSRALVNQLRTVAQSTNSYYTMASPPATFGTPSQPQFTFVDGNAALPPAGGAGLLVVTGTLNLDGSSAFDGLILVLGAGQVVRSGGGNGVTLGSMVVASFGNTGDFTAPTFQSNGSGTSDIKYDSAWVRRALAAPGPRVTAIGEF
;
A
#
# COMPACT_ATOMS: atom_id res chain seq x y z
N MET A 1 -82.24 7.89 -82.26
CA MET A 1 -81.60 7.90 -83.59
C MET A 1 -80.20 7.32 -83.43
N GLN A 2 -79.95 6.17 -84.07
CA GLN A 2 -78.73 5.36 -83.96
C GLN A 2 -77.75 5.74 -85.08
N LYS A 3 -76.43 5.81 -84.81
CA LYS A 3 -75.41 5.62 -85.85
C LYS A 3 -74.10 5.10 -85.25
N SER A 4 -73.74 3.90 -85.68
CA SER A 4 -72.48 3.19 -85.43
C SER A 4 -71.51 3.45 -86.59
N SER A 5 -70.20 3.54 -86.32
CA SER A 5 -69.17 3.34 -87.33
C SER A 5 -68.04 2.45 -86.79
N ILE A 6 -67.57 1.56 -87.66
CA ILE A 6 -66.74 0.38 -87.40
C ILE A 6 -65.25 0.73 -87.62
N ALA A 7 -64.35 0.20 -86.78
CA ALA A 7 -62.90 0.33 -86.93
C ALA A 7 -62.27 -0.94 -87.55
N ALA A 8 -61.37 -0.75 -88.52
CA ALA A 8 -60.60 -1.83 -89.17
C ALA A 8 -59.24 -2.06 -88.47
N ARG A 9 -58.87 -3.33 -88.20
CA ARG A 9 -57.56 -3.73 -87.64
C ARG A 9 -56.64 -4.29 -88.75
N LYS A 10 -55.38 -3.84 -88.76
CA LYS A 10 -54.29 -4.32 -89.62
C LYS A 10 -53.42 -5.32 -88.84
N ASN A 11 -53.23 -6.54 -89.35
CA ASN A 11 -52.36 -7.56 -88.75
C ASN A 11 -50.89 -7.32 -89.14
N LEU A 12 -49.99 -7.25 -88.15
CA LEU A 12 -48.53 -7.18 -88.32
C LEU A 12 -47.90 -8.53 -87.99
N ASP A 13 -46.97 -8.98 -88.84
CA ASP A 13 -46.31 -10.29 -88.80
C ASP A 13 -45.25 -10.35 -87.68
N ARG A 14 -45.39 -11.32 -86.76
CA ARG A 14 -44.69 -11.39 -85.45
C ARG A 14 -43.43 -12.28 -85.44
N ARG A 15 -42.96 -12.76 -86.60
CA ARG A 15 -41.83 -13.71 -86.66
C ARG A 15 -40.46 -13.07 -86.40
N SER A 16 -40.30 -11.77 -86.69
CA SER A 16 -39.05 -11.01 -86.49
C SER A 16 -38.87 -10.45 -85.06
N GLU A 17 -39.91 -10.48 -84.22
CA GLU A 17 -39.85 -9.93 -82.85
C GLU A 17 -39.23 -10.92 -81.83
N ARG A 18 -39.14 -12.22 -82.17
CA ARG A 18 -38.63 -13.25 -81.25
C ARG A 18 -37.13 -13.11 -80.95
N GLY A 19 -36.34 -12.65 -81.93
CA GLY A 19 -34.91 -12.38 -81.75
C GLY A 19 -34.64 -11.11 -80.96
N ALA A 20 -35.38 -10.03 -81.26
CA ALA A 20 -35.28 -8.77 -80.52
C ALA A 20 -35.75 -8.92 -79.06
N ALA A 21 -36.82 -9.68 -78.81
CA ALA A 21 -37.28 -9.99 -77.45
C ALA A 21 -36.28 -10.85 -76.67
N LEU A 22 -35.59 -11.79 -77.31
CA LEU A 22 -34.54 -12.58 -76.66
C LEU A 22 -33.35 -11.69 -76.29
N ILE A 23 -32.90 -10.81 -77.19
CA ILE A 23 -31.77 -9.90 -76.95
C ILE A 23 -32.12 -8.89 -75.84
N THR A 24 -33.32 -8.32 -75.83
CA THR A 24 -33.74 -7.40 -74.74
C THR A 24 -33.89 -8.14 -73.41
N MET A 25 -34.42 -9.36 -73.40
CA MET A 25 -34.50 -10.18 -72.18
C MET A 25 -33.10 -10.56 -71.68
N LEU A 26 -32.15 -10.84 -72.58
CA LEU A 26 -30.75 -11.08 -72.22
C LEU A 26 -30.08 -9.81 -71.66
N LEU A 27 -30.27 -8.66 -72.33
CA LEU A 27 -29.76 -7.35 -71.90
C LEU A 27 -30.31 -6.88 -70.55
N VAL A 28 -31.53 -7.27 -70.19
CA VAL A 28 -32.13 -6.98 -68.89
C VAL A 28 -31.72 -8.02 -67.84
N SER A 29 -31.59 -9.30 -68.22
CA SER A 29 -31.22 -10.37 -67.28
C SER A 29 -29.78 -10.28 -66.76
N ILE A 30 -28.82 -9.85 -67.58
CA ILE A 30 -27.41 -9.69 -67.19
C ILE A 30 -27.23 -8.68 -66.04
N PRO A 31 -27.76 -7.44 -66.10
CA PRO A 31 -27.67 -6.49 -64.98
C PRO A 31 -28.47 -6.94 -63.75
N LEU A 32 -29.59 -7.64 -63.91
CA LEU A 32 -30.34 -8.21 -62.78
C LEU A 32 -29.55 -9.32 -62.07
N LEU A 33 -28.86 -10.19 -62.81
CA LEU A 33 -27.99 -11.22 -62.25
C LEU A 33 -26.77 -10.60 -61.55
N MET A 34 -26.17 -9.56 -62.15
CA MET A 34 -25.07 -8.81 -61.52
C MET A 34 -25.52 -8.10 -60.25
N ALA A 35 -26.71 -7.46 -60.24
CA ALA A 35 -27.28 -6.82 -59.05
C ALA A 35 -27.64 -7.84 -57.96
N GLY A 36 -28.21 -9.00 -58.33
CA GLY A 36 -28.48 -10.10 -57.41
C GLY A 36 -27.21 -10.69 -56.80
N GLY A 37 -26.17 -10.90 -57.62
CA GLY A 37 -24.86 -11.33 -57.17
C GLY A 37 -24.20 -10.33 -56.22
N ALA A 38 -24.25 -9.04 -56.54
CA ALA A 38 -23.74 -7.97 -55.69
C ALA A 38 -24.50 -7.86 -54.35
N LEU A 39 -25.82 -8.04 -54.34
CA LEU A 39 -26.61 -8.00 -53.10
C LEU A 39 -26.27 -9.16 -52.17
N ILE A 40 -26.07 -10.36 -52.71
CA ILE A 40 -25.67 -11.55 -51.93
C ILE A 40 -24.28 -11.33 -51.32
N THR A 41 -23.31 -10.81 -52.09
CA THR A 41 -21.96 -10.55 -51.58
C THR A 41 -21.95 -9.45 -50.52
N ILE A 42 -22.68 -8.35 -50.72
CA ILE A 42 -22.84 -7.28 -49.72
C ILE A 42 -23.46 -7.83 -48.43
N THR A 43 -24.50 -8.66 -48.54
CA THR A 43 -25.16 -9.26 -47.38
C THR A 43 -24.22 -10.21 -46.64
N ALA A 44 -23.48 -11.05 -47.37
CA ALA A 44 -22.50 -11.96 -46.79
C ALA A 44 -21.36 -11.21 -46.08
N MET A 45 -20.85 -10.12 -46.68
CA MET A 45 -19.84 -9.26 -46.07
C MET A 45 -20.37 -8.56 -44.82
N SER A 46 -21.62 -8.07 -44.84
CA SER A 46 -22.25 -7.44 -43.67
C SER A 46 -22.42 -8.44 -42.51
N LEU A 47 -22.84 -9.68 -42.81
CA LEU A 47 -22.93 -10.74 -41.81
C LEU A 47 -21.58 -11.14 -41.23
N ALA A 48 -20.54 -11.24 -42.07
CA ALA A 48 -19.18 -11.52 -41.63
C ALA A 48 -18.66 -10.42 -40.70
N ASN A 49 -18.80 -9.15 -41.11
CA ASN A 49 -18.39 -8.00 -40.31
C ASN A 49 -19.12 -7.97 -38.96
N ASN A 50 -20.45 -8.16 -38.95
CA ASN A 50 -21.23 -8.20 -37.71
C ASN A 50 -20.78 -9.33 -36.77
N ALA A 51 -20.48 -10.52 -37.33
CA ALA A 51 -20.00 -11.65 -36.54
C ALA A 51 -18.60 -11.39 -35.97
N ASP A 52 -17.73 -10.71 -36.72
CA ASP A 52 -16.37 -10.39 -36.29
C ASP A 52 -16.37 -9.27 -35.21
N THR A 53 -17.16 -8.21 -35.40
CA THR A 53 -17.36 -7.17 -34.37
C THR A 53 -17.97 -7.75 -33.09
N SER A 54 -18.92 -8.69 -33.21
CA SER A 54 -19.48 -9.39 -32.05
C SER A 54 -18.43 -10.23 -31.31
N ALA A 55 -17.57 -10.94 -32.06
CA ALA A 55 -16.50 -11.75 -31.49
C ALA A 55 -15.45 -10.89 -30.76
N GLU A 56 -15.07 -9.75 -31.34
CA GLU A 56 -14.17 -8.77 -30.70
C GLU A 56 -14.78 -8.18 -29.43
N THR A 57 -16.04 -7.76 -29.48
CA THR A 57 -16.77 -7.23 -28.31
C THR A 57 -16.81 -8.25 -27.17
N LYS A 58 -17.05 -9.52 -27.50
CA LYS A 58 -17.01 -10.63 -26.53
C LYS A 58 -15.61 -10.84 -25.94
N ALA A 59 -14.55 -10.71 -26.74
CA ALA A 59 -13.18 -10.79 -26.24
C ALA A 59 -12.84 -9.63 -25.28
N TYR A 60 -13.36 -8.43 -25.56
CA TYR A 60 -13.25 -7.28 -24.67
C TYR A 60 -13.93 -7.54 -23.32
N TYR A 61 -15.20 -7.96 -23.32
CA TYR A 61 -15.92 -8.31 -22.09
C TYR A 61 -15.27 -9.47 -21.32
N ALA A 62 -14.73 -10.46 -22.02
CA ALA A 62 -13.99 -11.55 -21.37
C ALA A 62 -12.75 -11.03 -20.65
N THR A 63 -12.03 -10.07 -21.24
CA THR A 63 -10.87 -9.43 -20.62
C THR A 63 -11.27 -8.61 -19.39
N GLU A 64 -12.36 -7.84 -19.47
CA GLU A 64 -12.90 -7.08 -18.33
C GLU A 64 -13.34 -8.00 -17.19
N ALA A 65 -14.02 -9.10 -17.50
CA ALA A 65 -14.38 -10.12 -16.51
C ALA A 65 -13.14 -10.73 -15.84
N GLY A 66 -12.06 -10.94 -16.61
CA GLY A 66 -10.76 -11.35 -16.07
C GLY A 66 -10.16 -10.32 -15.11
N ALA A 67 -10.26 -9.02 -15.43
CA ALA A 67 -9.76 -7.95 -14.57
C ALA A 67 -10.53 -7.88 -13.25
N GLN A 68 -11.85 -7.99 -13.31
CA GLN A 68 -12.69 -8.08 -12.12
C GLN A 68 -12.42 -9.34 -11.30
N SER A 69 -12.16 -10.48 -11.96
CA SER A 69 -11.81 -11.73 -11.28
C SER A 69 -10.51 -11.60 -10.49
N VAL A 70 -9.45 -11.02 -11.07
CA VAL A 70 -8.19 -10.74 -10.37
C VAL A 70 -8.44 -9.82 -9.17
N LEU A 71 -9.21 -8.75 -9.36
CA LEU A 71 -9.52 -7.81 -8.29
C LEU A 71 -10.29 -8.46 -7.13
N ASN A 72 -11.25 -9.33 -7.45
CA ASN A 72 -12.01 -10.10 -6.45
C ASN A 72 -11.12 -11.07 -5.67
N VAL A 73 -10.17 -11.73 -6.33
CA VAL A 73 -9.19 -12.59 -5.65
C VAL A 73 -8.31 -11.78 -4.70
N LEU A 74 -7.76 -10.64 -5.16
CA LEU A 74 -6.87 -9.80 -4.36
C LEU A 74 -7.60 -9.06 -3.23
N ARG A 75 -8.92 -8.85 -3.34
CA ARG A 75 -9.77 -8.36 -2.26
C ARG A 75 -10.18 -9.46 -1.28
N GLY A 76 -9.82 -10.71 -1.55
CA GLY A 76 -10.20 -11.85 -0.71
C GLY A 76 -11.67 -12.22 -0.84
N ASN A 77 -12.36 -11.89 -1.93
CA ASN A 77 -13.76 -12.25 -2.17
C ASN A 77 -13.93 -13.66 -2.77
N VAL A 78 -12.82 -14.35 -3.05
CA VAL A 78 -12.80 -15.68 -3.69
C VAL A 78 -12.03 -16.64 -2.80
N ALA A 79 -12.58 -17.84 -2.61
CA ALA A 79 -11.92 -18.89 -1.83
C ALA A 79 -10.83 -19.60 -2.65
N PRO A 80 -9.66 -19.93 -2.05
CA PRO A 80 -8.63 -20.74 -2.70
C PRO A 80 -9.03 -22.22 -2.75
N ASN A 81 -8.86 -22.88 -3.88
CA ASN A 81 -8.97 -24.33 -4.03
C ASN A 81 -7.78 -25.05 -3.34
N PRO A 82 -8.00 -26.06 -2.48
CA PRO A 82 -9.26 -26.79 -2.22
C PRO A 82 -10.09 -26.32 -1.02
N LEU A 83 -9.72 -25.20 -0.38
CA LEU A 83 -10.48 -24.67 0.73
C LEU A 83 -11.85 -24.15 0.25
N SER A 84 -12.92 -24.69 0.80
CA SER A 84 -14.27 -24.18 0.56
C SER A 84 -14.59 -23.13 1.61
N GLY A 85 -14.47 -21.85 1.25
CA GLY A 85 -14.84 -20.74 2.13
C GLY A 85 -14.00 -19.48 1.94
N VAL A 86 -14.68 -18.34 1.91
CA VAL A 86 -14.05 -17.03 1.95
C VAL A 86 -13.80 -16.68 3.41
N ALA A 87 -12.53 -16.57 3.79
CA ALA A 87 -12.10 -16.17 5.12
C ALA A 87 -10.88 -15.25 5.01
N ALA A 88 -10.67 -14.36 5.97
CA ALA A 88 -9.58 -13.37 5.91
C ALA A 88 -8.19 -14.03 5.79
N ASN A 89 -7.99 -15.19 6.43
CA ASN A 89 -6.79 -16.01 6.34
C ASN A 89 -6.61 -16.71 4.98
N ASN A 90 -7.64 -16.75 4.16
CA ASN A 90 -7.63 -17.32 2.81
C ASN A 90 -7.41 -16.27 1.71
N SER A 91 -7.23 -15.00 2.09
CA SER A 91 -6.89 -13.91 1.17
C SER A 91 -5.42 -13.99 0.76
N ILE A 92 -5.14 -13.61 -0.49
CA ILE A 92 -3.77 -13.61 -1.02
C ILE A 92 -3.14 -12.22 -0.87
N THR A 93 -1.89 -12.17 -0.43
CA THR A 93 -1.10 -10.93 -0.40
C THR A 93 -0.46 -10.66 -1.76
N PHE A 94 -0.03 -9.42 -2.01
CA PHE A 94 0.62 -9.07 -3.27
C PHE A 94 1.91 -9.88 -3.53
N GLY A 95 2.73 -10.10 -2.50
CA GLY A 95 3.94 -10.92 -2.62
C GLY A 95 3.62 -12.39 -2.92
N ASN A 96 2.58 -12.94 -2.28
CA ASN A 96 2.14 -14.31 -2.54
C ASN A 96 1.53 -14.46 -3.95
N ALA A 97 0.89 -13.41 -4.47
CA ALA A 97 0.28 -13.40 -5.79
C ALA A 97 1.30 -13.51 -6.93
N VAL A 98 2.49 -12.93 -6.75
CA VAL A 98 3.60 -13.04 -7.71
C VAL A 98 4.51 -14.25 -7.46
N THR A 99 4.33 -14.93 -6.33
CA THR A 99 5.10 -16.14 -6.00
C THR A 99 4.41 -17.37 -6.57
N LEU A 100 5.04 -18.00 -7.57
CA LEU A 100 4.45 -19.12 -8.32
C LEU A 100 3.91 -20.25 -7.43
N SER A 101 4.69 -20.70 -6.45
CA SER A 101 4.34 -21.82 -5.56
C SER A 101 3.14 -21.55 -4.65
N VAL A 102 2.76 -20.28 -4.47
CA VAL A 102 1.65 -19.85 -3.63
C VAL A 102 0.45 -19.41 -4.47
N SER A 103 0.68 -18.65 -5.53
CA SER A 103 -0.33 -18.14 -6.47
C SER A 103 -1.02 -19.26 -7.25
N ASN A 104 -0.27 -20.30 -7.60
CA ASN A 104 -0.75 -21.38 -8.45
C ASN A 104 -0.97 -22.69 -7.67
N VAL A 105 -1.77 -23.58 -8.24
CA VAL A 105 -1.83 -24.98 -7.78
C VAL A 105 -0.50 -25.67 -8.08
N ALA A 106 -0.11 -26.67 -7.28
CA ALA A 106 1.20 -27.30 -7.38
C ALA A 106 1.50 -27.93 -8.76
N THR A 107 0.45 -28.32 -9.50
CA THR A 107 0.56 -28.88 -10.86
C THR A 107 0.73 -27.81 -11.96
N ASP A 108 0.56 -26.53 -11.63
CA ASP A 108 0.59 -25.43 -12.57
C ASP A 108 1.91 -24.65 -12.47
N THR A 109 2.87 -25.05 -13.30
CA THR A 109 4.22 -24.48 -13.39
C THR A 109 4.32 -23.32 -14.39
N ALA A 110 3.20 -22.73 -14.81
CA ALA A 110 3.20 -21.58 -15.71
C ALA A 110 3.70 -20.31 -14.98
N VAL A 111 3.34 -19.15 -15.51
CA VAL A 111 3.53 -17.85 -14.81
C VAL A 111 2.59 -17.73 -13.61
N PRO A 112 2.89 -16.86 -12.64
CA PRO A 112 1.95 -16.52 -11.57
C PRO A 112 0.63 -16.01 -12.18
N ARG A 113 -0.47 -16.72 -11.90
CA ARG A 113 -1.76 -16.50 -12.58
C ARG A 113 -2.97 -16.85 -11.73
N LEU A 114 -2.79 -16.94 -10.41
CA LEU A 114 -3.85 -17.16 -9.43
C LEU A 114 -4.66 -18.44 -9.67
N SER A 115 -4.05 -19.49 -10.23
CA SER A 115 -4.79 -20.74 -10.56
C SER A 115 -5.28 -21.51 -9.33
N ARG A 116 -4.80 -21.14 -8.13
CA ARG A 116 -5.41 -21.59 -6.87
C ARG A 116 -6.79 -20.99 -6.62
N TRP A 117 -7.06 -19.78 -7.09
CA TRP A 117 -8.34 -19.10 -6.89
C TRP A 117 -9.23 -19.14 -8.14
N LEU A 118 -8.63 -19.28 -9.31
CA LEU A 118 -9.33 -19.30 -10.59
C LEU A 118 -9.26 -20.69 -11.21
N SER A 119 -10.41 -21.23 -11.58
CA SER A 119 -10.50 -22.56 -12.18
C SER A 119 -10.15 -22.51 -13.66
N TYR A 120 -8.93 -22.93 -13.98
CA TYR A 120 -8.48 -23.08 -15.37
C TYR A 120 -8.98 -24.38 -15.97
N ASN A 121 -9.53 -24.30 -17.18
CA ASN A 121 -9.86 -25.46 -17.99
C ASN A 121 -8.56 -26.11 -18.48
N ALA A 122 -8.36 -27.39 -18.15
CA ALA A 122 -7.13 -28.12 -18.48
C ALA A 122 -6.88 -28.28 -19.98
N THR A 123 -7.94 -28.32 -20.80
CA THR A 123 -7.83 -28.50 -22.26
C THR A 123 -7.38 -27.22 -22.96
N TYR A 124 -7.90 -26.07 -22.53
CA TYR A 124 -7.69 -24.79 -23.23
C TYR A 124 -6.76 -23.83 -22.50
N ASP A 125 -6.35 -24.15 -21.26
CA ASP A 125 -5.52 -23.31 -20.40
C ASP A 125 -6.12 -21.92 -20.15
N ARG A 126 -7.44 -21.86 -19.92
CA ARG A 126 -8.22 -20.62 -19.76
C ARG A 126 -9.27 -20.76 -18.67
N VAL A 127 -9.64 -19.65 -18.04
CA VAL A 127 -10.81 -19.54 -17.16
C VAL A 127 -12.04 -19.30 -18.02
N THR A 128 -12.94 -20.27 -18.06
CA THR A 128 -14.13 -20.24 -18.92
C THR A 128 -15.23 -19.40 -18.28
N LEU A 129 -15.85 -18.52 -19.08
CA LEU A 129 -17.00 -17.74 -18.65
C LEU A 129 -18.28 -18.42 -19.18
N PRO A 130 -19.35 -18.52 -18.36
CA PRO A 130 -20.62 -19.04 -18.81
C PRO A 130 -21.21 -18.14 -19.90
N ASP A 131 -21.85 -18.74 -20.90
CA ASP A 131 -22.61 -18.00 -21.92
C ASP A 131 -23.90 -17.47 -21.27
N PRO A 132 -24.17 -16.14 -21.31
CA PRO A 132 -25.41 -15.58 -20.77
C PRO A 132 -26.69 -16.18 -21.36
N LEU A 133 -26.63 -16.66 -22.62
CA LEU A 133 -27.77 -17.26 -23.32
C LEU A 133 -27.89 -18.77 -23.12
N ASN A 134 -26.78 -19.43 -22.76
CA ASN A 134 -26.77 -20.85 -22.41
C ASN A 134 -25.73 -21.14 -21.33
N PRO A 135 -26.07 -20.91 -20.04
CA PRO A 135 -25.13 -21.08 -18.93
C PRO A 135 -24.61 -22.51 -18.77
N SER A 136 -25.30 -23.49 -19.36
CA SER A 136 -24.95 -24.92 -19.32
C SER A 136 -24.06 -25.38 -20.47
N ALA A 137 -23.82 -24.53 -21.47
CA ALA A 137 -22.97 -24.88 -22.61
C ALA A 137 -21.50 -25.00 -22.19
N ALA A 138 -20.87 -26.12 -22.56
CA ALA A 138 -19.43 -26.26 -22.42
C ALA A 138 -18.71 -25.22 -23.29
N TYR A 139 -17.63 -24.64 -22.76
CA TYR A 139 -16.81 -23.68 -23.50
C TYR A 139 -16.25 -24.31 -24.79
N SER A 140 -16.40 -23.58 -25.90
CA SER A 140 -15.73 -23.87 -27.18
C SER A 140 -15.07 -22.59 -27.71
N PRO A 141 -13.87 -22.68 -28.32
CA PRO A 141 -13.23 -21.53 -28.99
C PRO A 141 -14.08 -20.88 -30.11
N THR A 142 -15.09 -21.58 -30.63
CA THR A 142 -15.94 -21.07 -31.72
C THR A 142 -17.12 -20.24 -31.26
N THR A 143 -17.56 -20.37 -30.00
CA THR A 143 -18.81 -19.76 -29.51
C THR A 143 -18.70 -19.16 -28.10
N GLY A 144 -17.78 -19.66 -27.28
CA GLY A 144 -17.64 -19.29 -25.88
C GLY A 144 -16.73 -18.08 -25.63
N MET A 145 -16.77 -17.62 -24.38
CA MET A 145 -15.90 -16.58 -23.85
C MET A 145 -15.01 -17.15 -22.75
N ALA A 146 -13.76 -16.73 -22.70
CA ALA A 146 -12.84 -17.13 -21.65
C ALA A 146 -11.76 -16.08 -21.47
N PHE A 147 -11.05 -16.11 -20.35
CA PHE A 147 -9.88 -15.25 -20.16
C PHE A 147 -8.70 -16.05 -19.62
N LYS A 148 -7.51 -15.48 -19.74
CA LYS A 148 -6.27 -15.99 -19.17
C LYS A 148 -5.51 -14.83 -18.54
N ILE A 149 -4.99 -15.04 -17.33
CA ILE A 149 -3.96 -14.16 -16.78
C ILE A 149 -2.64 -14.61 -17.42
N THR A 150 -2.14 -13.76 -18.30
CA THR A 150 -0.93 -14.01 -19.09
C THR A 150 0.32 -13.74 -18.27
N ASN A 151 0.26 -12.79 -17.34
CA ASN A 151 1.32 -12.57 -16.37
C ASN A 151 0.79 -11.78 -15.16
N LEU A 152 1.26 -12.09 -13.96
CA LEU A 152 1.09 -11.28 -12.77
C LEU A 152 2.46 -11.06 -12.15
N PHE A 153 2.92 -9.81 -12.13
CA PHE A 153 4.27 -9.50 -11.68
C PHE A 153 4.33 -8.18 -10.92
N ASP A 154 5.40 -8.05 -10.14
CA ASP A 154 5.74 -6.84 -9.41
C ASP A 154 6.61 -5.93 -10.30
N PRO A 155 6.11 -4.75 -10.71
CA PRO A 155 6.87 -3.84 -11.55
C PRO A 155 8.06 -3.20 -10.81
N ASP A 156 8.05 -3.19 -9.47
CA ASP A 156 9.07 -2.55 -8.63
C ASP A 156 10.15 -3.52 -8.17
N ASN A 157 9.99 -4.81 -8.49
CA ASN A 157 10.89 -5.88 -8.06
C ASN A 157 11.20 -5.82 -6.55
N SER A 158 10.15 -5.66 -5.75
CA SER A 158 10.17 -5.45 -4.30
C SER A 158 10.89 -6.55 -3.53
N GLY A 159 11.03 -7.74 -4.13
CA GLY A 159 11.83 -8.83 -3.58
C GLY A 159 13.34 -8.53 -3.57
N VAL A 160 13.85 -7.61 -4.38
CA VAL A 160 15.28 -7.31 -4.46
C VAL A 160 15.63 -6.15 -3.54
N VAL A 161 16.34 -6.46 -2.45
CA VAL A 161 16.81 -5.48 -1.48
C VAL A 161 18.29 -5.22 -1.70
N THR A 162 18.66 -3.98 -1.99
CA THR A 162 20.07 -3.56 -2.07
C THR A 162 20.35 -2.51 -1.01
N PHE A 163 21.35 -2.75 -0.15
CA PHE A 163 21.68 -1.86 0.95
C PHE A 163 23.18 -1.81 1.24
N SER A 164 23.60 -0.74 1.90
CA SER A 164 24.91 -0.59 2.55
C SER A 164 24.74 0.04 3.92
N THR A 165 25.77 -0.03 4.76
CA THR A 165 25.75 0.61 6.07
C THR A 165 26.97 1.47 6.31
N SER A 166 26.81 2.45 7.19
CA SER A 166 27.89 3.26 7.76
C SER A 166 27.57 3.53 9.23
N GLY A 167 28.57 3.94 10.00
CA GLY A 167 28.35 4.20 11.41
C GLY A 167 29.32 5.24 11.95
N VAL A 168 28.84 6.07 12.87
CA VAL A 168 29.59 7.19 13.44
C VAL A 168 29.33 7.34 14.93
N PHE A 169 30.30 7.90 15.64
CA PHE A 169 30.13 8.32 17.03
C PHE A 169 29.70 9.80 17.09
N PRO A 170 28.40 10.10 17.31
CA PRO A 170 27.88 11.46 17.18
C PRO A 170 28.47 12.45 18.18
N THR A 171 28.84 11.99 19.39
CA THR A 171 29.44 12.82 20.44
C THR A 171 30.92 13.10 20.23
N PHE A 172 31.57 12.40 19.28
CA PHE A 172 33.02 12.48 19.04
C PHE A 172 33.32 13.02 17.64
N GLY A 173 32.62 14.09 17.25
CA GLY A 173 32.82 14.73 15.95
C GLY A 173 32.21 13.98 14.77
N GLY A 174 31.38 12.96 15.00
CA GLY A 174 30.70 12.22 13.94
C GLY A 174 31.64 11.35 13.10
N THR A 175 32.74 10.87 13.70
CA THR A 175 33.72 10.00 13.03
C THR A 175 33.34 8.52 13.16
N PHE A 176 33.78 7.69 12.21
CA PHE A 176 33.64 6.23 12.27
C PHE A 176 34.67 5.55 13.19
N THR A 177 35.61 6.33 13.74
CA THR A 177 36.67 5.87 14.64
C THR A 177 36.83 6.85 15.80
N HIS A 178 37.00 6.33 17.02
CA HIS A 178 37.26 7.14 18.20
C HIS A 178 38.30 6.48 19.10
N GLY A 179 39.26 7.29 19.57
CA GLY A 179 40.25 6.89 20.56
C GLY A 179 39.77 7.25 21.96
N PHE A 180 39.21 6.29 22.69
CA PHE A 180 38.73 6.49 24.04
C PHE A 180 39.90 6.71 25.01
N THR A 181 39.85 7.82 25.73
CA THR A 181 40.85 8.27 26.70
C THR A 181 40.64 7.63 28.08
N GLY A 182 41.64 7.72 28.96
CA GLY A 182 41.55 7.21 30.33
C GLY A 182 40.30 7.67 31.05
N THR A 183 39.97 8.96 30.96
CA THR A 183 38.78 9.56 31.57
C THR A 183 37.46 9.01 31.00
N GLU A 184 37.40 8.70 29.70
CA GLU A 184 36.25 8.07 29.04
C GLU A 184 36.16 6.56 29.28
N CYS A 185 37.23 5.95 29.79
CA CYS A 185 37.34 4.53 30.12
C CYS A 185 37.17 4.22 31.62
N GLY A 186 36.91 5.23 32.45
CA GLY A 186 36.74 5.12 33.90
C GLY A 186 38.04 5.18 34.70
N GLY A 187 39.16 5.48 34.04
CA GLY A 187 40.47 5.69 34.64
C GLY A 187 40.89 7.16 34.68
N SER A 188 42.16 7.42 34.99
CA SER A 188 42.75 8.76 34.97
C SER A 188 43.58 9.01 33.71
N GLY A 189 43.65 10.28 33.30
CA GLY A 189 44.52 10.78 32.24
C GLY A 189 43.87 10.83 30.85
N ASN A 190 44.38 11.75 30.01
CA ASN A 190 43.84 12.07 28.69
C ASN A 190 44.45 11.24 27.55
N GLY A 191 45.30 10.25 27.85
CA GLY A 191 45.90 9.39 26.83
C GLY A 191 44.89 8.38 26.29
N VAL A 192 44.92 8.15 24.97
CA VAL A 192 44.11 7.13 24.30
C VAL A 192 44.48 5.74 24.84
N LYS A 193 43.48 5.03 25.37
CA LYS A 193 43.60 3.67 25.92
C LYS A 193 43.16 2.61 24.93
N VAL A 194 42.12 2.90 24.14
CA VAL A 194 41.63 2.00 23.11
C VAL A 194 41.06 2.81 21.96
N THR A 195 41.35 2.40 20.73
CA THR A 195 40.69 2.94 19.54
C THR A 195 39.65 1.95 19.07
N VAL A 196 38.41 2.42 18.91
CA VAL A 196 37.31 1.64 18.36
C VAL A 196 36.95 2.24 17.00
N SER A 197 36.90 1.40 15.97
CA SER A 197 36.50 1.84 14.62
C SER A 197 35.39 0.95 14.07
N PHE A 198 34.43 1.54 13.37
CA PHE A 198 33.36 0.80 12.72
C PHE A 198 33.63 0.66 11.22
N THR A 199 33.50 -0.57 10.71
CA THR A 199 33.51 -0.85 9.26
C THR A 199 32.12 -1.30 8.85
N GLY A 200 31.47 -0.49 8.02
CA GLY A 200 30.13 -0.78 7.51
C GLY A 200 30.11 -1.88 6.44
N GLN A 201 28.93 -2.43 6.22
CA GLN A 201 28.66 -3.38 5.15
C GLN A 201 28.68 -2.66 3.80
N ALA A 202 29.51 -3.16 2.88
CA ALA A 202 29.52 -2.69 1.49
C ALA A 202 28.17 -3.00 0.80
N SER A 203 27.89 -2.33 -0.32
CA SER A 203 26.65 -2.54 -1.09
C SER A 203 26.41 -4.03 -1.35
N THR A 204 25.29 -4.54 -0.83
CA THR A 204 24.93 -5.96 -0.84
C THR A 204 23.50 -6.10 -1.32
N THR A 205 23.25 -7.09 -2.18
CA THR A 205 21.91 -7.38 -2.72
C THR A 205 21.39 -8.73 -2.20
N ILE A 206 20.16 -8.74 -1.69
CA ILE A 206 19.45 -9.91 -1.19
C ILE A 206 18.16 -10.10 -2.01
N ASN A 207 17.88 -11.34 -2.40
CA ASN A 207 16.68 -11.71 -3.15
C ASN A 207 15.65 -12.36 -2.23
N SER A 208 14.50 -11.71 -2.05
CA SER A 208 13.36 -12.05 -1.19
C SER A 208 13.69 -12.14 0.29
N SER A 209 14.59 -13.04 0.70
CA SER A 209 15.09 -13.15 2.06
C SER A 209 16.49 -13.77 2.08
N GLY A 210 17.35 -13.35 3.00
CA GLY A 210 18.70 -13.88 3.12
C GLY A 210 19.49 -13.32 4.31
N THR A 211 20.59 -13.96 4.65
CA THR A 211 21.49 -13.55 5.73
C THR A 211 22.52 -12.53 5.23
N SER A 212 22.81 -11.52 6.05
CA SER A 212 23.87 -10.53 5.79
C SER A 212 24.41 -9.97 7.12
N THR A 213 25.15 -8.87 7.07
CA THR A 213 25.65 -8.18 8.26
C THR A 213 25.39 -6.67 8.17
N LEU A 214 25.38 -5.99 9.32
CA LEU A 214 25.36 -4.52 9.37
C LEU A 214 26.77 -3.92 9.41
N GLY A 215 27.83 -4.74 9.34
CA GLY A 215 29.21 -4.34 9.57
C GLY A 215 29.77 -4.89 10.89
N TYR A 216 30.92 -4.38 11.31
CA TYR A 216 31.63 -4.84 12.50
C TYR A 216 32.49 -3.75 13.13
N PHE A 217 32.79 -3.91 14.43
CA PHE A 217 33.71 -3.03 15.15
C PHE A 217 35.12 -3.62 15.20
N THR A 218 36.15 -2.80 15.02
CA THR A 218 37.55 -3.16 15.29
C THR A 218 38.01 -2.46 16.54
N ILE A 219 38.75 -3.20 17.39
CA ILE A 219 39.22 -2.72 18.69
C ILE A 219 40.75 -2.80 18.67
N ALA A 220 41.40 -1.66 18.85
CA ALA A 220 42.85 -1.53 18.88
C ALA A 220 43.28 -0.97 20.25
N PRO A 221 43.64 -1.82 21.22
CA PRO A 221 44.11 -1.39 22.53
C PRO A 221 45.49 -0.73 22.44
N SER A 222 45.71 0.29 23.26
CA SER A 222 46.97 1.01 23.41
C SER A 222 47.73 0.45 24.62
N GLY A 223 48.56 -0.57 24.37
CA GLY A 223 49.29 -1.32 25.40
C GLY A 223 48.39 -2.26 26.22
N GLY A 224 48.79 -2.56 27.47
CA GLY A 224 48.04 -3.45 28.39
C GLY A 224 46.92 -2.76 29.18
N ASN A 225 46.41 -1.62 28.72
CA ASN A 225 45.39 -0.85 29.43
C ASN A 225 43.98 -1.37 29.10
N THR A 226 43.11 -1.46 30.11
CA THR A 226 41.70 -1.83 29.95
C THR A 226 40.81 -0.58 29.83
N CYS A 227 39.76 -0.66 29.03
CA CYS A 227 38.74 0.39 28.93
C CYS A 227 37.34 -0.18 29.16
N THR A 228 36.55 0.42 30.04
CA THR A 228 35.15 0.01 30.26
C THR A 228 34.21 1.11 29.77
N LEU A 229 33.23 0.74 28.95
CA LEU A 229 32.22 1.64 28.37
C LEU A 229 30.81 1.10 28.66
N PRO A 230 29.81 1.95 28.91
CA PRO A 230 29.95 3.26 29.55
C PRO A 230 30.68 3.14 30.90
N ASN A 231 31.17 4.26 31.43
CA ASN A 231 31.75 4.32 32.77
C ASN A 231 30.90 5.24 33.69
N ALA A 232 31.35 5.50 34.93
CA ALA A 232 30.64 6.36 35.87
C ALA A 232 30.44 7.83 35.42
N THR A 233 31.36 8.40 34.63
CA THR A 233 31.29 9.74 34.03
C THR A 233 30.60 9.75 32.66
N THR A 234 30.83 8.74 31.82
CA THR A 234 30.16 8.57 30.53
C THR A 234 28.97 7.63 30.68
N THR A 235 27.84 8.13 31.18
CA THR A 235 26.65 7.30 31.50
C THR A 235 26.14 6.44 30.33
N THR A 236 26.35 6.87 29.09
CA THR A 236 26.10 6.11 27.85
C THR A 236 27.06 6.55 26.74
N VAL A 237 27.45 5.64 25.85
CA VAL A 237 28.22 5.96 24.64
C VAL A 237 27.31 5.82 23.42
N PRO A 238 26.85 6.92 22.79
CA PRO A 238 25.98 6.86 21.63
C PRO A 238 26.75 6.45 20.37
N PHE A 239 26.07 5.75 19.47
CA PHE A 239 26.58 5.34 18.17
C PHE A 239 25.45 5.39 17.15
N ASN A 240 25.63 6.16 16.07
CA ASN A 240 24.63 6.28 15.01
C ASN A 240 24.99 5.33 13.87
N LEU A 241 24.18 4.29 13.66
CA LEU A 241 24.29 3.38 12.53
C LEU A 241 23.34 3.81 11.42
N THR A 242 23.85 4.10 10.24
CA THR A 242 23.03 4.45 9.07
C THR A 242 22.94 3.27 8.12
N ILE A 243 21.72 2.91 7.73
CA ILE A 243 21.42 1.96 6.65
C ILE A 243 20.97 2.77 5.44
N THR A 244 21.65 2.60 4.32
CA THR A 244 21.29 3.21 3.04
C THR A 244 20.81 2.11 2.10
N GLN A 245 19.50 2.08 1.85
CA GLN A 245 18.86 1.17 0.91
C GLN A 245 18.67 1.89 -0.43
N THR A 246 19.02 1.25 -1.53
CA THR A 246 18.83 1.77 -2.90
C THR A 246 17.75 1.02 -3.68
N ALA A 247 17.42 -0.21 -3.28
CA ALA A 247 16.35 -1.03 -3.85
C ALA A 247 15.61 -1.80 -2.73
N PRO A 248 14.29 -2.04 -2.87
CA PRO A 248 13.46 -1.67 -4.03
C PRO A 248 13.08 -0.19 -4.08
N TRP A 249 13.06 0.48 -2.92
CA TRP A 249 12.85 1.92 -2.84
C TRP A 249 14.04 2.57 -2.11
N PRO A 250 14.59 3.66 -2.66
CA PRO A 250 15.64 4.41 -1.98
C PRO A 250 15.18 4.95 -0.63
N VAL A 251 15.88 4.59 0.44
CA VAL A 251 15.65 5.12 1.78
C VAL A 251 16.94 5.09 2.59
N THR A 252 17.19 6.16 3.34
CA THR A 252 18.29 6.24 4.30
C THR A 252 17.71 6.35 5.69
N TYR A 253 18.22 5.54 6.62
CA TYR A 253 17.72 5.47 7.97
C TYR A 253 18.86 5.41 8.97
N THR A 254 18.80 6.27 10.00
CA THR A 254 19.81 6.33 11.07
C THR A 254 19.22 5.78 12.37
N LEU A 255 19.91 4.78 12.91
CA LEU A 255 19.66 4.14 14.19
C LEU A 255 20.53 4.76 15.27
N ASN A 256 19.89 5.26 16.32
CA ASN A 256 20.56 5.81 17.49
C ASN A 256 20.84 4.67 18.48
N CYS A 257 21.91 3.94 18.26
CA CYS A 257 22.35 2.85 19.13
C CYS A 257 23.19 3.36 20.31
N THR A 258 23.43 2.49 21.28
CA THR A 258 24.45 2.71 22.33
C THR A 258 25.44 1.55 22.34
N VAL A 259 26.68 1.82 22.72
CA VAL A 259 27.73 0.80 22.84
C VAL A 259 28.22 0.66 24.27
N SER A 260 28.50 -0.57 24.67
CA SER A 260 29.06 -0.91 25.98
C SER A 260 29.99 -2.12 25.89
N GLY A 261 30.85 -2.31 26.89
CA GLY A 261 31.77 -3.44 26.95
C GLY A 261 33.04 -3.14 27.72
N ALA A 262 33.73 -4.20 28.15
CA ALA A 262 35.07 -4.16 28.72
C ALA A 262 36.10 -4.53 27.64
N LEU A 263 36.87 -3.56 27.20
CA LEU A 263 37.83 -3.64 26.10
C LEU A 263 39.25 -3.81 26.67
N THR A 264 39.80 -5.02 26.59
CA THR A 264 41.11 -5.37 27.16
C THR A 264 42.10 -5.88 26.10
N SER A 265 41.58 -6.29 24.95
CA SER A 265 42.32 -6.85 23.81
C SER A 265 41.57 -6.59 22.50
N SER A 266 42.19 -6.87 21.35
CA SER A 266 41.53 -6.78 20.03
C SER A 266 40.40 -7.79 19.82
N SER A 267 40.35 -8.87 20.61
CA SER A 267 39.28 -9.87 20.59
C SER A 267 38.13 -9.56 21.55
N SER A 268 38.22 -8.49 22.34
CA SER A 268 37.12 -8.05 23.23
C SER A 268 35.84 -7.85 22.42
N LEU A 269 34.69 -8.04 23.05
CA LEU A 269 33.39 -7.83 22.43
C LEU A 269 32.83 -6.48 22.84
N LEU A 270 32.38 -5.71 21.86
CA LEU A 270 31.59 -4.50 22.07
C LEU A 270 30.10 -4.86 21.92
N ALA A 271 29.33 -4.69 22.97
CA ALA A 271 27.89 -4.86 22.97
C ALA A 271 27.24 -3.61 22.35
N VAL A 272 26.49 -3.81 21.27
CA VAL A 272 25.75 -2.76 20.56
C VAL A 272 24.28 -2.94 20.91
N THR A 273 23.73 -1.97 21.64
CA THR A 273 22.31 -1.93 21.98
C THR A 273 21.59 -1.06 20.96
N PHE A 274 20.67 -1.66 20.21
CA PHE A 274 19.79 -0.95 19.30
C PHE A 274 18.65 -0.33 20.10
N PRO A 275 18.10 0.83 19.68
CA PRO A 275 16.89 1.39 20.30
C PRO A 275 15.82 0.30 20.28
N THR A 276 15.07 0.10 21.37
CA THR A 276 14.14 -1.03 21.55
C THR A 276 13.25 -1.22 20.34
N ILE A 277 13.17 -2.46 19.84
CA ILE A 277 12.33 -2.79 18.68
C ILE A 277 11.63 -4.11 18.94
N THR A 278 10.37 -4.17 18.52
CA THR A 278 9.60 -5.40 18.45
C THR A 278 10.42 -6.49 17.76
N ASP A 279 10.64 -7.61 18.45
CA ASP A 279 11.33 -8.80 17.93
C ASP A 279 12.71 -8.54 17.31
N ASN A 280 13.48 -7.58 17.86
CA ASN A 280 14.85 -7.26 17.41
C ASN A 280 14.95 -6.93 15.91
N THR A 281 13.90 -6.37 15.32
CA THR A 281 13.77 -6.22 13.86
C THR A 281 13.52 -4.79 13.44
N ASN A 282 14.37 -4.23 12.58
CA ASN A 282 14.14 -2.92 11.98
C ASN A 282 13.31 -2.99 10.70
N ASN A 283 12.31 -2.12 10.54
CA ASN A 283 11.44 -2.06 9.37
C ASN A 283 11.67 -0.77 8.56
N LEU A 284 12.39 -0.87 7.44
CA LEU A 284 12.64 0.25 6.54
C LEU A 284 11.70 0.16 5.34
N GLN A 285 10.60 0.91 5.36
CA GLN A 285 9.60 0.93 4.27
C GLN A 285 9.05 -0.47 3.92
N GLY A 286 9.01 -1.38 4.90
CA GLY A 286 8.59 -2.77 4.76
C GLY A 286 9.74 -3.78 4.63
N THR A 287 10.96 -3.34 4.31
CA THR A 287 12.14 -4.21 4.37
C THR A 287 12.49 -4.48 5.83
N LEU A 288 12.59 -5.74 6.23
CA LEU A 288 12.90 -6.13 7.60
C LEU A 288 14.39 -6.50 7.73
N TYR A 289 15.07 -5.91 8.72
CA TYR A 289 16.44 -6.20 9.11
C TYR A 289 16.42 -6.78 10.53
N ALA A 290 16.31 -8.10 10.62
CA ALA A 290 16.15 -8.83 11.87
C ALA A 290 17.50 -9.26 12.46
N ARG A 291 17.68 -9.06 13.76
CA ARG A 291 18.81 -9.56 14.55
C ARG A 291 18.35 -10.70 15.44
N SER A 292 19.27 -11.60 15.82
CA SER A 292 18.95 -12.69 16.75
C SER A 292 18.82 -12.23 18.21
N SER A 293 19.50 -11.14 18.59
CA SER A 293 19.47 -10.60 19.95
C SER A 293 19.55 -9.07 19.94
N ASN A 294 19.22 -8.46 21.07
CA ASN A 294 19.54 -7.07 21.40
C ASN A 294 19.86 -6.99 22.90
N PRO A 295 21.08 -6.61 23.31
CA PRO A 295 22.21 -6.16 22.49
C PRO A 295 22.83 -7.24 21.60
N VAL A 296 23.64 -6.82 20.62
CA VAL A 296 24.47 -7.69 19.77
C VAL A 296 25.95 -7.44 20.06
N ASN A 297 26.72 -8.49 20.29
CA ASN A 297 28.16 -8.39 20.46
C ASN A 297 28.86 -8.34 19.10
N SER A 298 29.84 -7.44 18.96
CA SER A 298 30.63 -7.31 17.75
C SER A 298 32.11 -7.04 18.03
N ASN A 299 32.97 -7.58 17.16
CA ASN A 299 34.40 -7.27 17.07
C ASN A 299 34.91 -7.55 15.65
N GLY A 300 36.23 -7.48 15.43
CA GLY A 300 36.85 -7.63 14.10
C GLY A 300 36.62 -9.00 13.44
N SER A 301 36.18 -9.99 14.20
CA SER A 301 35.86 -11.34 13.71
C SER A 301 34.39 -11.73 13.89
N THR A 302 33.60 -10.87 14.55
CA THR A 302 32.20 -11.11 14.90
C THR A 302 31.37 -9.94 14.35
N PRO A 303 30.90 -10.03 13.10
CA PRO A 303 30.06 -9.01 12.52
C PRO A 303 28.65 -9.04 13.12
N ILE A 304 27.96 -7.91 13.02
CA ILE A 304 26.57 -7.78 13.46
C ILE A 304 25.68 -8.50 12.44
N ALA A 305 25.41 -9.78 12.70
CA ALA A 305 24.63 -10.63 11.81
C ALA A 305 23.15 -10.20 11.76
N ILE A 306 22.57 -10.25 10.55
CA ILE A 306 21.17 -9.94 10.31
C ILE A 306 20.54 -10.91 9.29
N THR A 307 19.22 -11.06 9.36
CA THR A 307 18.40 -11.58 8.26
C THR A 307 17.63 -10.43 7.63
N VAL A 308 17.77 -10.28 6.33
CA VAL A 308 17.07 -9.28 5.53
C VAL A 308 15.88 -9.94 4.84
N THR A 309 14.69 -9.36 4.95
CA THR A 309 13.49 -9.81 4.24
C THR A 309 12.87 -8.65 3.47
N GLY A 310 12.62 -8.86 2.18
CA GLY A 310 12.06 -7.87 1.28
C GLY A 310 10.60 -7.52 1.61
N PRO A 311 10.19 -6.28 1.28
CA PRO A 311 8.83 -5.81 1.51
C PRO A 311 7.79 -6.51 0.63
N GLN A 312 6.53 -6.42 1.05
CA GLN A 312 5.40 -6.71 0.17
C GLN A 312 5.36 -5.68 -0.98
N PRO A 313 5.06 -6.10 -2.23
CA PRO A 313 4.89 -5.18 -3.33
C PRO A 313 3.82 -4.12 -3.03
N ASN A 314 4.13 -2.86 -3.33
CA ASN A 314 3.15 -1.78 -3.25
C ASN A 314 2.23 -1.75 -4.47
N ARG A 315 2.70 -2.31 -5.60
CA ARG A 315 1.98 -2.35 -6.86
C ARG A 315 2.06 -3.73 -7.51
N LEU A 316 1.10 -4.04 -8.36
CA LEU A 316 1.12 -5.21 -9.23
C LEU A 316 0.63 -4.86 -10.61
N VAL A 317 1.20 -5.51 -11.62
CA VAL A 317 0.68 -5.47 -12.99
C VAL A 317 0.07 -6.83 -13.31
N ALA A 318 -1.23 -6.82 -13.62
CA ALA A 318 -1.94 -7.99 -14.13
C ALA A 318 -2.13 -7.83 -15.63
N LYS A 319 -1.52 -8.72 -16.42
CA LYS A 319 -1.73 -8.83 -17.87
C LYS A 319 -2.76 -9.91 -18.15
N ILE A 320 -3.82 -9.55 -18.86
CA ILE A 320 -4.99 -10.40 -19.07
C ILE A 320 -5.29 -10.46 -20.57
N THR A 321 -5.55 -11.65 -21.06
CA THR A 321 -5.99 -11.90 -22.43
C THR A 321 -7.39 -12.48 -22.39
N GLY A 322 -8.37 -11.77 -22.91
CA GLY A 322 -9.72 -12.28 -23.15
C GLY A 322 -9.83 -12.92 -24.53
N PHE A 323 -10.60 -13.99 -24.58
CA PHE A 323 -10.86 -14.78 -25.77
C PHE A 323 -12.36 -14.74 -26.04
N GLY A 324 -12.71 -14.24 -27.22
CA GLY A 324 -14.05 -14.35 -27.78
C GLY A 324 -14.16 -15.55 -28.74
N PRO A 325 -15.35 -15.74 -29.32
CA PRO A 325 -15.59 -16.68 -30.42
C PRO A 325 -14.59 -16.50 -31.58
N ARG A 326 -14.39 -17.57 -32.37
CA ARG A 326 -13.63 -17.51 -33.64
C ARG A 326 -12.21 -16.98 -33.46
N ALA A 327 -11.60 -17.31 -32.32
CA ALA A 327 -10.24 -16.90 -31.94
C ALA A 327 -10.02 -15.38 -31.80
N ALA A 328 -11.09 -14.58 -31.66
CA ALA A 328 -10.97 -13.17 -31.31
C ALA A 328 -10.25 -13.01 -29.95
N GLN A 329 -9.33 -12.06 -29.86
CA GLN A 329 -8.53 -11.82 -28.67
C GLN A 329 -8.47 -10.34 -28.34
N LYS A 330 -8.47 -10.03 -27.05
CA LYS A 330 -8.19 -8.70 -26.53
C LYS A 330 -7.18 -8.81 -25.40
N GLN A 331 -6.19 -7.93 -25.38
CA GLN A 331 -5.12 -7.91 -24.40
C GLN A 331 -5.18 -6.60 -23.62
N MET A 332 -5.36 -6.70 -22.30
CA MET A 332 -5.37 -5.55 -21.40
C MET A 332 -4.51 -5.82 -20.19
N GLN A 333 -3.87 -4.76 -19.72
CA GLN A 333 -3.13 -4.75 -18.48
C GLN A 333 -3.76 -3.75 -17.52
N MET A 334 -3.74 -4.08 -16.23
CA MET A 334 -4.09 -3.15 -15.17
C MET A 334 -2.95 -3.02 -14.18
N LEU A 335 -2.69 -1.79 -13.77
CA LEU A 335 -1.81 -1.47 -12.65
C LEU A 335 -2.67 -1.35 -11.41
N LEU A 336 -2.34 -2.15 -10.40
CA LEU A 336 -2.99 -2.20 -9.11
C LEU A 336 -2.08 -1.59 -8.06
N SER A 337 -2.63 -0.78 -7.17
CA SER A 337 -1.96 -0.36 -5.94
C SER A 337 -2.54 -1.12 -4.75
N ARG A 338 -1.67 -1.54 -3.84
CA ARG A 338 -2.03 -2.23 -2.60
C ARG A 338 -2.80 -1.32 -1.64
N PHE A 339 -2.57 -0.01 -1.74
CA PHE A 339 -3.12 0.98 -0.81
C PHE A 339 -4.36 1.66 -1.38
N ALA A 340 -5.28 2.08 -0.52
CA ALA A 340 -6.48 2.81 -0.92
C ALA A 340 -6.22 4.25 -1.38
N PHE A 341 -5.19 4.88 -0.82
CA PHE A 341 -4.71 6.22 -1.16
C PHE A 341 -3.23 6.32 -0.80
N ASP A 342 -2.56 7.36 -1.27
CA ASP A 342 -1.14 7.57 -1.00
C ASP A 342 -0.98 8.40 0.28
N PHE A 343 -0.23 7.86 1.23
CA PHE A 343 0.00 8.48 2.52
C PHE A 343 1.34 8.04 3.08
N THR A 344 2.15 9.03 3.42
CA THR A 344 3.37 8.86 4.20
C THR A 344 3.24 9.78 5.41
N PRO A 345 3.18 9.25 6.64
CA PRO A 345 3.08 10.06 7.83
C PRO A 345 4.37 10.88 8.00
N VAL A 346 4.17 12.14 8.40
CA VAL A 346 5.26 13.08 8.71
C VAL A 346 5.46 13.25 10.22
N THR A 347 4.40 12.98 11.01
CA THR A 347 4.40 12.95 12.47
C THR A 347 3.48 11.83 12.97
N THR A 348 3.56 11.49 14.25
CA THR A 348 2.62 10.52 14.88
C THR A 348 1.21 11.06 14.83
N ILE A 349 1.02 12.29 15.31
CA ILE A 349 -0.23 13.03 15.29
C ILE A 349 0.01 14.30 14.48
N THR A 350 -0.68 14.42 13.34
CA THR A 350 -0.64 15.63 12.50
C THR A 350 -1.93 16.41 12.70
N LEU A 351 -1.80 17.66 13.17
CA LEU A 351 -2.89 18.62 13.24
C LEU A 351 -2.75 19.58 12.05
N ARG A 352 -3.66 19.47 11.09
CA ARG A 352 -3.71 20.41 9.96
C ARG A 352 -4.29 21.73 10.44
N SER A 353 -3.43 22.73 10.64
CA SER A 353 -3.81 24.06 11.14
C SER A 353 -4.81 24.77 10.22
N ALA A 354 -5.52 25.75 10.77
CA ALA A 354 -6.39 26.63 9.98
C ALA A 354 -5.58 27.47 8.99
N ASP A 355 -6.08 27.64 7.77
CA ASP A 355 -5.38 28.42 6.74
C ASP A 355 -5.40 29.92 7.03
N ASN A 356 -6.40 30.39 7.79
CA ASN A 356 -6.52 31.77 8.23
C ASN A 356 -5.71 32.09 9.51
N GLY A 357 -4.95 31.13 10.04
CA GLY A 357 -4.13 31.30 11.26
C GLY A 357 -4.92 31.28 12.57
N THR A 358 -6.21 30.92 12.56
CA THR A 358 -6.97 30.66 13.79
C THR A 358 -6.33 29.52 14.58
N ILE A 359 -6.15 29.72 15.87
CA ILE A 359 -5.45 28.79 16.76
C ILE A 359 -6.30 27.53 16.99
N SER A 360 -5.66 26.37 16.85
CA SER A 360 -6.19 25.06 17.20
C SER A 360 -6.43 24.93 18.70
N SER A 361 -7.52 24.25 19.09
CA SER A 361 -7.69 23.85 20.50
C SER A 361 -6.83 22.64 20.77
N PHE A 362 -5.78 22.81 21.57
CA PHE A 362 -4.82 21.75 21.89
C PHE A 362 -4.72 21.55 23.40
N ALA A 363 -4.65 20.30 23.84
CA ALA A 363 -4.21 19.88 25.17
C ALA A 363 -3.71 18.43 25.10
N ALA A 364 -2.43 18.19 25.38
CA ALA A 364 -1.85 16.83 25.41
C ALA A 364 -2.17 16.06 26.72
N GLY A 365 -2.73 16.75 27.72
CA GLY A 365 -2.86 16.24 29.09
C GLY A 365 -1.59 16.50 29.89
N ASN A 366 -1.67 16.46 31.22
CA ASN A 366 -0.54 16.72 32.12
C ASN A 366 -0.17 15.51 33.00
N SER A 367 -0.78 14.34 32.74
CA SER A 367 -0.48 13.13 33.49
C SER A 367 0.91 12.62 33.13
N SER A 368 1.77 12.38 34.13
CA SER A 368 3.16 11.93 33.97
C SER A 368 3.33 10.57 33.29
N GLN A 369 2.22 9.91 32.96
CA GLN A 369 2.19 8.59 32.34
C GLN A 369 1.52 8.59 30.96
N TYR A 370 1.16 9.76 30.41
CA TYR A 370 0.79 9.86 29.00
C TYR A 370 2.05 9.99 28.15
N THR A 371 2.29 8.99 27.31
CA THR A 371 3.41 9.04 26.37
C THR A 371 2.89 9.22 24.95
N TYR A 372 3.35 10.28 24.30
CA TYR A 372 3.21 10.45 22.85
C TYR A 372 4.61 10.31 22.25
N THR A 373 4.82 9.31 21.40
CA THR A 373 6.13 9.11 20.81
C THR A 373 6.07 8.96 19.31
N GLY A 374 6.94 9.70 18.63
CA GLY A 374 7.24 9.50 17.21
C GLY A 374 8.39 8.52 16.96
N PHE A 375 8.92 7.87 18.00
CA PHE A 375 9.79 6.73 17.78
C PHE A 375 8.99 5.57 17.21
N ASP A 376 9.45 5.04 16.07
CA ASP A 376 8.73 4.01 15.35
C ASP A 376 8.83 2.67 16.09
N ASN A 377 7.71 2.19 16.63
CA ASN A 377 7.60 0.92 17.33
C ASN A 377 7.89 -0.30 16.41
N ALA A 378 7.74 -0.13 15.10
CA ALA A 378 8.13 -1.12 14.11
C ALA A 378 9.64 -1.05 13.75
N GLY A 379 10.38 -0.08 14.28
CA GLY A 379 11.82 0.06 14.04
C GLY A 379 12.19 0.69 12.70
N GLY A 380 11.29 1.48 12.11
CA GLY A 380 11.57 2.34 10.96
C GLY A 380 11.94 3.76 11.37
N GLN A 381 11.73 4.70 10.45
CA GLN A 381 12.13 6.10 10.63
C GLN A 381 11.34 6.77 11.75
N ASN A 382 12.06 7.28 12.76
CA ASN A 382 11.48 8.10 13.81
C ASN A 382 10.96 9.41 13.23
N LEU A 383 9.82 9.84 13.73
CA LEU A 383 9.13 11.08 13.41
C LEU A 383 8.98 11.95 14.68
N PRO A 384 8.52 13.19 14.56
CA PRO A 384 7.97 13.92 15.70
C PRO A 384 6.71 13.26 16.26
N ALA A 385 6.45 13.45 17.55
CA ALA A 385 5.17 13.07 18.15
C ALA A 385 4.03 13.92 17.57
N PHE A 386 4.18 15.24 17.58
CA PHE A 386 3.19 16.18 17.09
C PHE A 386 3.70 17.00 15.91
N GLY A 387 2.80 17.27 14.97
CA GLY A 387 3.03 18.14 13.83
C GLY A 387 1.90 19.14 13.67
N VAL A 388 2.24 20.40 13.45
CA VAL A 388 1.30 21.48 13.12
C VAL A 388 1.79 22.21 11.88
N THR A 389 0.90 22.77 11.06
CA THR A 389 1.28 23.34 9.77
C THR A 389 1.44 24.86 9.77
N SER A 390 0.89 25.55 10.78
CA SER A 390 1.01 27.01 10.93
C SER A 390 1.99 27.40 12.01
N THR A 391 2.61 28.58 11.85
CA THR A 391 3.46 29.18 12.89
C THR A 391 2.65 29.53 14.14
N THR A 392 1.40 29.98 13.98
CA THR A 392 0.54 30.36 15.10
C THR A 392 0.26 29.16 16.02
N ASP A 393 -0.08 28.00 15.45
CA ASP A 393 -0.25 26.78 16.24
C ASP A 393 1.07 26.29 16.81
N TYR A 394 2.17 26.37 16.05
CA TYR A 394 3.48 25.95 16.56
C TYR A 394 3.85 26.71 17.84
N VAL A 395 3.68 28.03 17.84
CA VAL A 395 3.93 28.87 19.03
C VAL A 395 2.93 28.57 20.16
N SER A 396 1.65 28.35 19.84
CA SER A 396 0.62 28.08 20.85
C SER A 396 0.73 26.70 21.50
N VAL A 397 1.19 25.69 20.76
CA VAL A 397 1.33 24.30 21.21
C VAL A 397 2.65 24.07 21.94
N THR A 398 3.75 24.72 21.53
CA THR A 398 5.08 24.58 22.15
C THR A 398 5.07 24.60 23.69
N PRO A 399 4.44 25.58 24.39
CA PRO A 399 4.45 25.62 25.86
C PRO A 399 3.61 24.52 26.52
N GLN A 400 2.82 23.77 25.75
CA GLN A 400 1.98 22.67 26.23
C GLN A 400 2.64 21.30 26.08
N ILE A 401 3.82 21.25 25.46
CA ILE A 401 4.63 20.04 25.32
C ILE A 401 5.47 19.85 26.60
N VAL A 402 5.39 18.68 27.20
CA VAL A 402 6.07 18.32 28.44
C VAL A 402 7.23 17.36 28.13
N VAL A 403 8.46 17.83 28.34
CA VAL A 403 9.67 17.02 28.09
C VAL A 403 9.59 15.69 28.85
N GLY A 404 9.67 14.58 28.12
CA GLY A 404 9.63 13.21 28.65
C GLY A 404 8.28 12.51 28.46
N GLN A 405 7.19 13.25 28.24
CA GLN A 405 5.88 12.71 27.87
C GLN A 405 5.75 12.65 26.34
N GLU A 406 6.04 13.77 25.68
CA GLU A 406 6.15 13.83 24.23
C GLU A 406 7.60 13.68 23.79
N THR A 407 7.86 12.70 22.92
CA THR A 407 9.20 12.39 22.41
C THR A 407 9.18 12.11 20.92
N GLY A 408 10.24 12.43 20.21
CA GLY A 408 10.29 12.22 18.76
C GLY A 408 11.61 12.70 18.17
N SER A 409 11.78 12.47 16.87
CA SER A 409 12.95 12.89 16.11
C SER A 409 12.50 13.65 14.85
N PRO A 410 13.02 14.86 14.60
CA PRO A 410 14.10 15.55 15.33
C PRO A 410 13.70 16.15 16.68
N SER A 411 12.40 16.27 16.96
CA SER A 411 11.86 16.88 18.17
C SER A 411 10.49 16.29 18.52
N ALA A 412 9.96 16.59 19.70
CA ALA A 412 8.61 16.19 20.11
C ALA A 412 7.52 16.90 19.27
N LEU A 413 7.70 18.19 18.98
CA LEU A 413 6.82 19.01 18.14
C LEU A 413 7.59 19.52 16.92
N GLN A 414 6.98 19.47 15.75
CA GLN A 414 7.53 20.05 14.52
C GLN A 414 6.52 20.95 13.82
N GLN A 415 6.97 22.12 13.35
CA GLN A 415 6.25 22.87 12.32
C GLN A 415 6.48 22.18 10.97
N VAL A 416 5.42 21.60 10.41
CA VAL A 416 5.46 20.81 9.18
C VAL A 416 5.15 21.72 7.99
N SER A 417 5.99 21.65 6.94
CA SER A 417 5.72 22.33 5.68
C SER A 417 4.56 21.69 4.93
N LEU A 418 3.70 22.48 4.30
CA LEU A 418 2.61 21.95 3.48
C LEU A 418 3.13 21.07 2.33
N SER A 419 4.29 21.39 1.76
CA SER A 419 4.88 20.61 0.66
C SER A 419 5.31 19.20 1.05
N THR A 420 5.53 18.93 2.34
CA THR A 420 5.88 17.59 2.84
C THR A 420 4.64 16.75 3.15
N LEU A 421 3.45 17.35 3.17
CA LEU A 421 2.21 16.63 3.37
C LEU A 421 1.77 15.89 2.10
N PRO A 422 1.01 14.78 2.24
CA PRO A 422 0.29 14.18 1.14
C PRO A 422 -0.55 15.23 0.39
N SER A 423 -0.63 15.13 -0.94
CA SER A 423 -1.32 16.11 -1.79
C SER A 423 -2.77 16.40 -1.34
N TRP A 424 -3.48 15.38 -0.87
CA TRP A 424 -4.84 15.51 -0.36
C TRP A 424 -4.93 16.31 0.95
N LEU A 425 -3.86 16.42 1.74
CA LEU A 425 -3.85 17.18 3.01
C LEU A 425 -3.30 18.61 2.84
N GLN A 426 -2.79 18.94 1.65
CA GLN A 426 -2.28 20.29 1.38
C GLN A 426 -3.42 21.31 1.30
N THR A 427 -4.58 20.92 0.76
CA THR A 427 -5.77 21.78 0.61
C THR A 427 -7.03 21.12 1.17
N ALA A 428 -7.99 21.94 1.62
CA ALA A 428 -9.27 21.45 2.14
C ALA A 428 -10.09 20.71 1.06
N ASP A 429 -10.04 21.17 -0.19
CA ASP A 429 -10.63 20.49 -1.35
C ASP A 429 -10.05 19.09 -1.55
N GLY A 430 -8.73 18.94 -1.42
CA GLY A 430 -8.07 17.64 -1.50
C GLY A 430 -8.56 16.68 -0.42
N SER A 431 -8.73 17.18 0.81
CA SER A 431 -9.19 16.37 1.94
C SER A 431 -10.66 15.99 1.79
N ARG A 432 -11.51 16.91 1.31
CA ARG A 432 -12.89 16.62 0.93
C ARG A 432 -12.98 15.55 -0.16
N ALA A 433 -12.14 15.64 -1.19
CA ALA A 433 -12.10 14.64 -2.26
C ALA A 433 -11.73 13.25 -1.72
N LEU A 434 -10.72 13.16 -0.85
CA LEU A 434 -10.35 11.91 -0.20
C LEU A 434 -11.49 11.35 0.66
N VAL A 435 -12.13 12.17 1.51
CA VAL A 435 -13.25 11.73 2.35
C VAL A 435 -14.40 11.18 1.49
N ASN A 436 -14.73 11.85 0.39
CA ASN A 436 -15.78 11.37 -0.53
C ASN A 436 -15.40 10.05 -1.22
N GLN A 437 -14.14 9.89 -1.62
CA GLN A 437 -13.63 8.64 -2.18
C GLN A 437 -13.72 7.51 -1.15
N LEU A 438 -13.24 7.72 0.08
CA LEU A 438 -13.29 6.72 1.14
C LEU A 438 -14.73 6.39 1.55
N ARG A 439 -15.64 7.37 1.56
CA ARG A 439 -17.08 7.15 1.77
C ARG A 439 -17.65 6.19 0.72
N THR A 440 -17.32 6.41 -0.56
CA THR A 440 -17.81 5.58 -1.67
C THR A 440 -17.30 4.14 -1.54
N VAL A 441 -16.02 3.97 -1.22
CA VAL A 441 -15.44 2.64 -0.95
C VAL A 441 -16.17 1.99 0.22
N ALA A 442 -16.36 2.71 1.33
CA ALA A 442 -16.98 2.17 2.53
C ALA A 442 -18.42 1.67 2.29
N GLN A 443 -19.19 2.41 1.49
CA GLN A 443 -20.54 2.01 1.09
C GLN A 443 -20.54 0.74 0.25
N SER A 444 -19.55 0.57 -0.63
CA SER A 444 -19.41 -0.64 -1.44
C SER A 444 -18.90 -1.88 -0.69
N THR A 445 -18.26 -1.69 0.48
CA THR A 445 -17.64 -2.77 1.27
C THR A 445 -18.34 -3.06 2.59
N ASN A 446 -19.54 -2.51 2.83
CA ASN A 446 -20.26 -2.61 4.12
C ASN A 446 -19.42 -2.12 5.32
N SER A 447 -18.61 -1.08 5.10
CA SER A 447 -17.75 -0.45 6.10
C SER A 447 -18.23 0.97 6.48
N TYR A 448 -19.42 1.37 6.03
CA TYR A 448 -19.99 2.69 6.24
C TYR A 448 -20.97 2.69 7.42
N TYR A 449 -20.73 3.59 8.36
CA TYR A 449 -21.49 3.73 9.61
C TYR A 449 -21.88 5.19 9.82
N THR A 450 -22.87 5.41 10.68
CA THR A 450 -23.32 6.75 11.09
C THR A 450 -23.57 6.76 12.60
N MET A 451 -23.83 7.92 13.20
CA MET A 451 -24.21 7.99 14.62
C MET A 451 -25.47 7.16 14.95
N ALA A 452 -26.39 7.00 13.99
CA ALA A 452 -27.60 6.20 14.18
C ALA A 452 -27.37 4.70 14.04
N SER A 453 -26.26 4.29 13.41
CA SER A 453 -25.87 2.90 13.17
C SER A 453 -24.36 2.77 13.39
N PRO A 454 -23.90 2.83 14.65
CA PRO A 454 -22.48 2.73 14.96
C PRO A 454 -21.94 1.32 14.67
N PRO A 455 -20.63 1.18 14.40
CA PRO A 455 -20.03 -0.13 14.20
C PRO A 455 -20.07 -0.97 15.49
N ALA A 456 -20.30 -2.28 15.35
CA ALA A 456 -20.25 -3.22 16.47
C ALA A 456 -18.81 -3.54 16.91
N THR A 457 -17.85 -3.45 15.98
CA THR A 457 -16.42 -3.70 16.20
C THR A 457 -15.59 -2.76 15.32
N PHE A 458 -14.39 -2.41 15.75
CA PHE A 458 -13.45 -1.57 14.98
C PHE A 458 -12.26 -2.37 14.43
N GLY A 459 -12.46 -3.67 14.15
CA GLY A 459 -11.40 -4.60 13.80
C GLY A 459 -10.61 -5.13 15.01
N THR A 460 -9.67 -6.02 14.75
CA THR A 460 -8.76 -6.60 15.75
C THR A 460 -7.33 -6.66 15.21
N PRO A 461 -6.29 -6.76 16.04
CA PRO A 461 -4.92 -6.85 15.53
C PRO A 461 -4.67 -8.01 14.56
N SER A 462 -5.38 -9.13 14.71
CA SER A 462 -5.35 -10.27 13.79
C SER A 462 -6.21 -10.05 12.53
N GLN A 463 -7.23 -9.20 12.60
CA GLN A 463 -8.14 -8.88 11.52
C GLN A 463 -8.44 -7.37 11.48
N PRO A 464 -7.50 -6.54 10.98
CA PRO A 464 -7.72 -5.10 10.87
C PRO A 464 -8.83 -4.82 9.86
N GLN A 465 -9.66 -3.80 10.13
CA GLN A 465 -10.82 -3.45 9.31
C GLN A 465 -10.74 -2.01 8.79
N PHE A 466 -11.39 -1.77 7.65
CA PHE A 466 -11.73 -0.42 7.23
C PHE A 466 -13.08 -0.03 7.86
N THR A 467 -13.09 1.07 8.63
CA THR A 467 -14.27 1.61 9.31
C THR A 467 -14.41 3.09 8.96
N PHE A 468 -15.51 3.45 8.32
CA PHE A 468 -15.86 4.84 8.01
C PHE A 468 -17.10 5.25 8.81
N VAL A 469 -16.97 6.25 9.67
CA VAL A 469 -18.06 6.80 10.46
C VAL A 469 -18.38 8.22 9.97
N ASP A 470 -19.57 8.38 9.41
CA ASP A 470 -20.11 9.69 9.03
C ASP A 470 -20.78 10.33 10.24
N GLY A 471 -20.07 11.27 10.87
CA GLY A 471 -20.43 11.90 12.13
C GLY A 471 -19.50 11.50 13.27
N ASN A 472 -20.02 11.51 14.50
CA ASN A 472 -19.24 11.25 15.70
C ASN A 472 -19.02 9.75 15.90
N ALA A 473 -17.85 9.39 16.41
CA ALA A 473 -17.48 8.03 16.77
C ALA A 473 -17.00 7.98 18.22
N ALA A 474 -17.29 6.89 18.92
CA ALA A 474 -16.68 6.57 20.20
C ALA A 474 -15.94 5.24 20.06
N LEU A 475 -14.63 5.25 20.31
CA LEU A 475 -13.86 4.01 20.33
C LEU A 475 -14.10 3.33 21.69
N PRO A 476 -14.48 2.03 21.71
CA PRO A 476 -14.73 1.33 22.96
C PRO A 476 -13.42 1.00 23.70
N PRO A 477 -13.48 0.60 24.99
CA PRO A 477 -12.29 0.22 25.76
C PRO A 477 -11.51 -0.94 25.12
N ALA A 478 -12.21 -1.86 24.45
CA ALA A 478 -11.60 -2.98 23.73
C ALA A 478 -10.84 -2.53 22.46
N GLY A 479 -11.05 -1.30 22.00
CA GLY A 479 -10.29 -0.71 20.93
C GLY A 479 -10.65 -1.22 19.52
N GLY A 480 -9.66 -1.19 18.64
CA GLY A 480 -9.76 -1.68 17.27
C GLY A 480 -8.41 -1.76 16.54
N ALA A 481 -8.46 -2.11 15.26
CA ALA A 481 -7.29 -2.07 14.39
C ALA A 481 -7.68 -1.86 12.92
N GLY A 482 -6.84 -1.15 12.16
CA GLY A 482 -7.02 -0.93 10.73
C GLY A 482 -7.11 0.55 10.34
N LEU A 483 -8.00 0.88 9.41
CA LEU A 483 -8.21 2.26 8.96
C LEU A 483 -9.53 2.78 9.54
N LEU A 484 -9.44 3.80 10.39
CA LEU A 484 -10.60 4.49 10.96
C LEU A 484 -10.71 5.88 10.35
N VAL A 485 -11.86 6.19 9.75
CA VAL A 485 -12.18 7.52 9.21
C VAL A 485 -13.40 8.06 9.95
N VAL A 486 -13.31 9.26 10.51
CA VAL A 486 -14.37 9.91 11.28
C VAL A 486 -14.56 11.32 10.75
N THR A 487 -15.79 11.69 10.36
CA THR A 487 -16.09 13.04 9.85
C THR A 487 -16.52 14.03 10.93
N GLY A 488 -16.87 13.56 12.13
CA GLY A 488 -17.23 14.37 13.30
C GLY A 488 -16.16 14.35 14.40
N THR A 489 -16.61 14.22 15.64
CA THR A 489 -15.78 14.08 16.84
C THR A 489 -15.43 12.61 17.09
N LEU A 490 -14.15 12.31 17.27
CA LEU A 490 -13.67 11.01 17.76
C LEU A 490 -13.47 11.09 19.28
N ASN A 491 -14.29 10.35 20.02
CA ASN A 491 -14.16 10.17 21.45
C ASN A 491 -13.33 8.92 21.75
N LEU A 492 -12.23 9.10 22.46
CA LEU A 492 -11.38 8.03 22.98
C LEU A 492 -11.59 7.96 24.49
N ASP A 493 -11.88 6.77 25.02
CA ASP A 493 -11.79 6.58 26.46
C ASP A 493 -10.33 6.31 26.89
N GLY A 494 -10.04 6.38 28.18
CA GLY A 494 -8.68 6.16 28.71
C GLY A 494 -8.12 4.74 28.47
N SER A 495 -8.98 3.76 28.18
CA SER A 495 -8.55 2.38 27.90
C SER A 495 -8.55 2.02 26.42
N SER A 496 -9.04 2.91 25.57
CA SER A 496 -9.13 2.74 24.13
C SER A 496 -7.75 2.54 23.52
N ALA A 497 -7.59 1.42 22.83
CA ALA A 497 -6.41 1.05 22.06
C ALA A 497 -6.76 1.01 20.57
N PHE A 498 -5.92 1.54 19.69
CA PHE A 498 -6.13 1.37 18.26
C PHE A 498 -4.81 1.14 17.52
N ASP A 499 -4.78 0.07 16.75
CA ASP A 499 -3.62 -0.32 15.97
C ASP A 499 -3.86 0.01 14.48
N GLY A 500 -3.38 1.16 14.01
CA GLY A 500 -3.54 1.55 12.61
C GLY A 500 -3.48 3.04 12.30
N LEU A 501 -4.27 3.46 11.31
CA LEU A 501 -4.35 4.84 10.85
C LEU A 501 -5.71 5.43 11.21
N ILE A 502 -5.70 6.55 11.93
CA ILE A 502 -6.91 7.29 12.30
C ILE A 502 -6.95 8.60 11.51
N LEU A 503 -8.02 8.82 10.76
CA LEU A 503 -8.28 10.05 10.02
C LEU A 503 -9.53 10.72 10.61
N VAL A 504 -9.36 11.85 11.29
CA VAL A 504 -10.46 12.68 11.79
C VAL A 504 -10.55 13.91 10.89
N LEU A 505 -11.38 13.82 9.85
CA LEU A 505 -11.43 14.75 8.72
C LEU A 505 -12.86 15.27 8.52
N GLY A 506 -13.09 16.54 8.84
CA GLY A 506 -14.43 17.16 8.78
C GLY A 506 -14.59 18.14 9.94
N ALA A 507 -15.30 17.76 11.01
CA ALA A 507 -15.28 18.56 12.25
C ALA A 507 -13.85 18.66 12.83
N GLY A 508 -13.05 17.60 12.67
CA GLY A 508 -11.63 17.61 13.04
C GLY A 508 -11.41 17.68 14.55
N GLN A 509 -12.19 16.91 15.32
CA GLN A 509 -12.15 16.94 16.78
C GLN A 509 -11.79 15.58 17.36
N VAL A 510 -10.75 15.55 18.18
CA VAL A 510 -10.37 14.39 19.00
C VAL A 510 -10.51 14.77 20.46
N VAL A 511 -11.31 13.99 21.20
CA VAL A 511 -11.49 14.15 22.64
C VAL A 511 -11.16 12.84 23.31
N ARG A 512 -10.09 12.84 24.11
CA ARG A 512 -9.70 11.72 24.94
C ARG A 512 -10.05 12.03 26.39
N SER A 513 -10.86 11.16 27.01
CA SER A 513 -11.33 11.33 28.38
C SER A 513 -11.31 10.02 29.18
N GLY A 514 -11.24 10.13 30.50
CA GLY A 514 -11.29 8.98 31.41
C GLY A 514 -9.93 8.36 31.76
N GLY A 515 -9.95 7.45 32.72
CA GLY A 515 -8.80 6.69 33.24
C GLY A 515 -8.50 5.43 32.43
N GLY A 516 -7.23 5.11 32.18
CA GLY A 516 -6.88 3.79 31.63
C GLY A 516 -5.44 3.65 31.14
N ASN A 517 -5.13 2.52 30.53
CA ASN A 517 -3.81 2.11 30.05
C ASN A 517 -3.80 1.73 28.56
N GLY A 518 -4.75 2.26 27.77
CA GLY A 518 -4.87 1.95 26.35
C GLY A 518 -3.63 2.41 25.57
N VAL A 519 -3.10 1.54 24.70
CA VAL A 519 -1.97 1.85 23.83
C VAL A 519 -2.46 1.89 22.38
N THR A 520 -2.25 3.02 21.72
CA THR A 520 -2.53 3.20 20.30
C THR A 520 -1.22 3.15 19.52
N LEU A 521 -1.15 2.31 18.49
CA LEU A 521 0.01 2.16 17.61
C LEU A 521 -0.35 2.61 16.19
N GLY A 522 0.44 3.51 15.61
CA GLY A 522 0.29 3.91 14.21
C GLY A 522 0.33 5.43 14.03
N SER A 523 -0.62 6.02 13.32
CA SER A 523 -0.61 7.48 13.07
C SER A 523 -2.03 8.05 13.05
N MET A 524 -2.14 9.34 13.39
CA MET A 524 -3.38 10.07 13.43
C MET A 524 -3.27 11.38 12.65
N VAL A 525 -4.27 11.69 11.84
CA VAL A 525 -4.42 12.98 11.18
C VAL A 525 -5.72 13.62 11.65
N VAL A 526 -5.65 14.87 12.10
CA VAL A 526 -6.80 15.67 12.52
C VAL A 526 -6.84 16.93 11.67
N ALA A 527 -7.92 17.12 10.92
CA ALA A 527 -8.13 18.29 10.09
C ALA A 527 -9.59 18.73 10.13
N SER A 528 -9.81 20.04 10.29
CA SER A 528 -11.14 20.62 10.33
C SER A 528 -11.43 21.37 9.03
N PHE A 529 -12.57 21.09 8.40
CA PHE A 529 -13.07 21.77 7.20
C PHE A 529 -14.57 21.50 7.02
N GLY A 530 -15.28 22.48 6.44
CA GLY A 530 -16.69 22.34 6.08
C GLY A 530 -16.90 21.70 4.71
N ASN A 531 -18.15 21.73 4.22
CA ASN A 531 -18.49 21.27 2.87
C ASN A 531 -17.82 22.12 1.77
N THR A 532 -17.46 23.36 2.08
CA THR A 532 -16.76 24.31 1.21
C THR A 532 -15.77 25.12 2.05
N GLY A 533 -14.87 25.85 1.37
CA GLY A 533 -13.87 26.71 2.01
C GLY A 533 -12.59 25.98 2.41
N ASP A 534 -11.76 26.73 3.13
CA ASP A 534 -10.40 26.38 3.56
C ASP A 534 -10.39 25.56 4.86
N PHE A 535 -9.20 25.15 5.33
CA PHE A 535 -9.09 24.49 6.63
C PHE A 535 -9.43 25.45 7.78
N THR A 536 -10.20 24.95 8.73
CA THR A 536 -10.52 25.58 10.01
C THR A 536 -9.67 24.99 11.15
N ALA A 537 -9.75 25.59 12.33
CA ALA A 537 -8.95 25.17 13.48
C ALA A 537 -9.39 23.79 14.01
N PRO A 538 -8.53 22.75 13.99
CA PRO A 538 -8.84 21.45 14.59
C PRO A 538 -8.83 21.51 16.12
N THR A 539 -9.32 20.42 16.73
CA THR A 539 -9.31 20.22 18.18
C THR A 539 -8.65 18.88 18.53
N PHE A 540 -7.67 18.92 19.44
CA PHE A 540 -7.10 17.74 20.08
C PHE A 540 -7.06 17.99 21.58
N GLN A 541 -7.91 17.29 22.34
CA GLN A 541 -7.99 17.42 23.79
C GLN A 541 -7.80 16.07 24.45
N SER A 542 -6.83 15.98 25.34
CA SER A 542 -6.63 14.87 26.25
C SER A 542 -6.80 15.37 27.68
N ASN A 543 -7.94 15.04 28.30
CA ASN A 543 -8.34 15.55 29.62
C ASN A 543 -8.54 14.45 30.68
N GLY A 544 -8.13 13.22 30.36
CA GLY A 544 -8.19 12.07 31.27
C GLY A 544 -7.07 12.03 32.32
N SER A 545 -7.09 10.99 33.13
CA SER A 545 -5.96 10.53 33.96
C SER A 545 -5.50 9.13 33.49
N GLY A 546 -4.35 8.61 33.94
CA GLY A 546 -3.92 7.23 33.63
C GLY A 546 -2.60 7.10 32.85
N THR A 547 -2.34 5.91 32.31
CA THR A 547 -1.05 5.43 31.72
C THR A 547 -1.11 5.20 30.21
N SER A 548 -1.99 5.91 29.52
CA SER A 548 -2.33 5.58 28.16
C SER A 548 -1.35 6.20 27.15
N ASP A 549 -1.00 5.45 26.10
CA ASP A 549 0.05 5.85 25.15
C ASP A 549 -0.48 6.01 23.71
N ILE A 550 0.14 6.90 22.94
CA ILE A 550 0.03 6.94 21.48
C ILE A 550 1.43 6.90 20.88
N LYS A 551 1.75 5.84 20.15
CA LYS A 551 3.09 5.59 19.60
C LYS A 551 3.03 5.45 18.11
N TYR A 552 4.01 6.03 17.43
CA TYR A 552 4.17 5.83 16.01
C TYR A 552 4.51 4.37 15.69
N ASP A 553 3.82 3.81 14.70
CA ASP A 553 4.14 2.48 14.18
C ASP A 553 3.92 2.41 12.66
N SER A 554 5.03 2.38 11.91
CA SER A 554 4.99 2.37 10.44
C SER A 554 4.43 1.06 9.86
N ALA A 555 4.50 -0.06 10.59
CA ALA A 555 3.92 -1.32 10.14
C ALA A 555 2.40 -1.26 10.23
N TRP A 556 1.85 -0.73 11.33
CA TRP A 556 0.41 -0.54 11.51
C TRP A 556 -0.17 0.47 10.51
N VAL A 557 0.53 1.56 10.21
CA VAL A 557 0.11 2.51 9.15
C VAL A 557 0.01 1.80 7.80
N ARG A 558 1.01 1.00 7.41
CA ARG A 558 0.99 0.26 6.13
C ARG A 558 -0.10 -0.82 6.09
N ARG A 559 -0.41 -1.46 7.22
CA ARG A 559 -1.52 -2.41 7.32
C ARG A 559 -2.87 -1.71 7.19
N ALA A 560 -3.04 -0.56 7.83
CA ALA A 560 -4.25 0.26 7.74
C ALA A 560 -4.52 0.75 6.31
N LEU A 561 -3.49 1.25 5.61
CA LEU A 561 -3.62 1.70 4.22
C LEU A 561 -4.06 0.59 3.24
N ALA A 562 -3.75 -0.67 3.57
CA ALA A 562 -4.14 -1.83 2.78
C ALA A 562 -5.52 -2.40 3.17
N ALA A 563 -6.10 -1.97 4.30
CA ALA A 563 -7.35 -2.52 4.84
C ALA A 563 -8.57 -2.37 3.89
N PRO A 564 -8.75 -1.27 3.13
CA PRO A 564 -9.85 -1.17 2.15
C PRO A 564 -9.68 -2.07 0.92
N GLY A 565 -8.53 -2.72 0.77
CA GLY A 565 -8.18 -3.54 -0.39
C GLY A 565 -7.56 -2.75 -1.55
N PRO A 566 -7.12 -3.45 -2.60
CA PRO A 566 -6.42 -2.84 -3.72
C PRO A 566 -7.31 -1.95 -4.58
N ARG A 567 -6.69 -0.90 -5.13
CA ARG A 567 -7.29 0.02 -6.11
C ARG A 567 -6.63 -0.13 -7.49
N VAL A 568 -7.41 0.06 -8.54
CA VAL A 568 -6.89 0.16 -9.90
C VAL A 568 -6.38 1.58 -10.13
N THR A 569 -5.13 1.73 -10.54
CA THR A 569 -4.52 3.05 -10.80
C THR A 569 -4.37 3.36 -12.28
N ALA A 570 -4.27 2.35 -13.13
CA ALA A 570 -4.23 2.51 -14.57
C ALA A 570 -4.73 1.24 -15.28
N ILE A 571 -5.30 1.42 -16.47
CA ILE A 571 -5.67 0.34 -17.39
C ILE A 571 -5.15 0.73 -18.78
N GLY A 572 -4.64 -0.23 -19.53
CA GLY A 572 -4.22 -0.02 -20.91
C GLY A 572 -4.12 -1.33 -21.69
N GLU A 573 -3.91 -1.23 -22.99
CA GLU A 573 -3.60 -2.37 -23.85
C GLU A 573 -2.08 -2.64 -23.87
N PHE A 574 -1.66 -3.84 -24.27
CA PHE A 574 -0.24 -4.22 -24.32
C PHE A 574 0.08 -5.17 -25.47
#